data_AF-A0A953QI26-F1
#
_entry.id   AF-A0A953QI26-F1
#
_cell.length_a   1.000
_cell.length_b   1.000
_cell.length_c   1.000
_cell.angle_alpha   90.00
_cell.angle_beta   90.00
_cell.angle_gamma   90.00
#
_symmetry.space_group_name_H-M   'P 1'
#
loop_
_entity.id
_entity.type
_entity.pdbx_description
1 polymer ?
#
loop_
_entity_poly.entity_id
_entity_poly.type
_entity_poly.pdbx_seq_one_letter_code
_entity_poly.pdbx_strand_id
1 'polypeptide(L)'
;MKHLRAINQKARRIDDHVASQTDDVVALQGPPQGQQRPHVPMGCSLVFSPGWEVDSAGGTAGLCQPVERDLYDCYITCYWPAQVPDHLNNYPDWTAKCAAATKDWRNIDLVFP
;
A
#
# COMPACT_ATOMS: atom_id res chain seq x y z
N MET A 1 7.45 -22.11 -28.36
CA MET A 1 7.95 -23.34 -29.05
C MET A 1 6.97 -24.50 -28.82
N LYS A 2 5.75 -24.48 -29.40
CA LYS A 2 4.75 -25.55 -29.13
C LYS A 2 4.98 -26.85 -29.91
N HIS A 3 5.87 -26.84 -30.91
CA HIS A 3 6.09 -27.97 -31.83
C HIS A 3 7.57 -28.36 -31.98
N LEU A 4 8.46 -27.81 -31.16
CA LEU A 4 9.88 -28.16 -31.16
C LEU A 4 10.21 -28.86 -29.84
N ARG A 5 10.99 -29.96 -29.91
CA ARG A 5 11.36 -30.77 -28.75
C ARG A 5 12.85 -30.63 -28.48
N ALA A 6 13.22 -30.31 -27.25
CA ALA A 6 14.62 -30.22 -26.84
C ALA A 6 15.34 -31.58 -26.96
N ILE A 7 16.41 -31.61 -27.75
CA ILE A 7 17.21 -32.83 -28.02
C ILE A 7 18.39 -32.97 -27.06
N ASN A 8 19.05 -31.87 -26.69
CA ASN A 8 20.23 -31.89 -25.81
C ASN A 8 19.96 -31.22 -24.44
N GLN A 9 20.88 -31.41 -23.50
CA GLN A 9 20.73 -30.91 -22.13
C GLN A 9 20.67 -29.38 -22.04
N LYS A 10 21.41 -28.67 -22.92
CA LYS A 10 21.36 -27.21 -23.01
C LYS A 10 19.99 -26.72 -23.47
N ALA A 11 19.41 -27.35 -24.48
CA ALA A 11 18.09 -27.01 -25.00
C ALA A 11 17.00 -27.22 -23.95
N ARG A 12 17.07 -28.30 -23.15
CA ARG A 12 16.14 -28.52 -22.04
C ARG A 12 16.22 -27.41 -21.00
N ARG A 13 17.44 -26.98 -20.62
CA ARG A 13 17.62 -25.86 -19.68
C ARG A 13 17.08 -24.54 -20.22
N ILE A 14 17.14 -24.33 -21.54
CA ILE A 14 16.55 -23.15 -22.18
C ILE A 14 15.01 -23.23 -22.14
N ASP A 15 14.43 -24.39 -22.43
CA ASP A 15 12.98 -24.61 -22.32
C ASP A 15 12.50 -24.36 -20.88
N ASP A 16 13.19 -24.92 -19.87
CA ASP A 16 12.88 -24.73 -18.46
C ASP A 16 12.98 -23.24 -18.06
N HIS A 17 14.01 -22.54 -18.53
CA HIS A 17 14.19 -21.11 -18.27
C HIS A 17 13.08 -20.26 -18.90
N VAL A 18 12.72 -20.54 -20.16
CA VAL A 18 11.63 -19.82 -20.84
C VAL A 18 10.29 -20.11 -20.19
N ALA A 19 10.02 -21.35 -19.76
CA ALA A 19 8.82 -21.70 -19.01
C ALA A 19 8.77 -20.99 -17.65
N SER A 20 9.90 -20.89 -16.95
CA SER A 20 9.98 -20.17 -15.68
C SER A 20 9.73 -18.67 -15.79
N GLN A 21 9.96 -18.06 -16.97
CA GLN A 21 9.65 -16.65 -17.20
C GLN A 21 8.15 -16.40 -17.44
N THR A 22 7.40 -17.42 -17.89
CA THR A 22 5.96 -17.30 -18.15
C THR A 22 5.09 -17.64 -16.94
N ASP A 23 5.56 -18.52 -16.06
CA ASP A 23 4.84 -18.96 -14.85
C ASP A 23 5.32 -18.27 -13.57
N ASP A 24 6.13 -17.21 -13.69
CA ASP A 24 6.59 -16.47 -12.52
C ASP A 24 5.40 -15.76 -11.86
N VAL A 25 5.29 -15.90 -10.54
CA VAL A 25 4.27 -15.19 -9.75
C VAL A 25 4.69 -13.73 -9.71
N VAL A 26 4.27 -12.98 -10.73
CA VAL A 26 4.49 -11.55 -10.78
C VAL A 26 3.69 -10.96 -9.61
N ALA A 27 4.39 -10.52 -8.56
CA ALA A 27 3.81 -9.50 -7.69
C ALA A 27 3.24 -8.42 -8.61
N LEU A 28 2.07 -7.82 -8.32
CA LEU A 28 1.40 -6.86 -9.23
C LEU A 28 2.29 -5.68 -9.71
N GLN A 29 3.50 -5.56 -9.17
CA GLN A 29 4.64 -4.81 -9.70
C GLN A 29 5.35 -5.58 -10.85
N GLY A 30 4.72 -5.70 -12.01
CA GLY A 30 5.35 -6.30 -13.20
C GLY A 30 6.57 -5.52 -13.73
N PRO A 31 7.39 -6.11 -14.62
CA PRO A 31 8.54 -5.45 -15.24
C PRO A 31 8.11 -4.23 -16.09
N PRO A 32 9.01 -3.25 -16.31
CA PRO A 32 8.70 -1.98 -16.96
C PRO A 32 8.44 -2.17 -18.46
N GLN A 33 7.24 -2.62 -18.82
CA GLN A 33 6.78 -2.65 -20.20
C GLN A 33 5.52 -1.80 -20.33
N GLY A 34 5.70 -0.60 -20.88
CA GLY A 34 4.63 0.26 -21.41
C GLY A 34 3.81 0.98 -20.33
N GLN A 35 4.06 2.29 -20.17
CA GLN A 35 3.24 3.22 -19.39
C GLN A 35 2.63 2.59 -18.13
N GLN A 36 3.49 2.20 -17.18
CA GLN A 36 3.05 1.77 -15.86
C GLN A 36 2.39 2.95 -15.18
N ARG A 37 1.06 2.99 -15.23
CA ARG A 37 0.30 3.78 -14.26
C ARG A 37 0.78 3.33 -12.88
N PRO A 38 0.97 4.25 -11.92
CA PRO A 38 1.32 3.88 -10.55
C PRO A 38 0.36 2.79 -10.07
N HIS A 39 0.89 1.63 -9.71
CA HIS A 39 0.07 0.58 -9.12
C HIS A 39 -0.23 1.00 -7.68
N VAL A 40 -1.49 1.39 -7.43
CA VAL A 40 -1.95 1.72 -6.08
C VAL A 40 -2.79 0.56 -5.55
N PRO A 41 -2.40 -0.05 -4.42
CA PRO A 41 -3.15 -1.15 -3.83
C PRO A 41 -4.59 -0.73 -3.50
N MET A 42 -5.54 -1.63 -3.74
CA MET A 42 -6.93 -1.44 -3.33
C MET A 42 -7.00 -1.31 -1.80
N GLY A 43 -7.69 -0.27 -1.32
CA GLY A 43 -7.83 0.03 0.11
C GLY A 43 -6.92 1.16 0.62
N CYS A 44 -5.89 1.55 -0.14
CA CYS A 44 -5.03 2.67 0.20
C CYS A 44 -5.53 4.00 -0.37
N SER A 45 -5.08 5.10 0.23
CA SER A 45 -5.37 6.44 -0.26
C SER A 45 -4.66 6.76 -1.57
N LEU A 46 -5.33 7.55 -2.42
CA LEU A 46 -4.79 8.14 -3.65
C LEU A 46 -4.47 9.64 -3.50
N VAL A 47 -4.70 10.20 -2.31
CA VAL A 47 -4.48 11.62 -2.01
C VAL A 47 -3.19 11.75 -1.22
N PHE A 48 -2.15 12.31 -1.84
CA PHE A 48 -0.80 12.37 -1.27
C PHE A 48 -0.43 13.77 -0.78
N SER A 49 -0.74 14.07 0.49
CA SER A 49 -0.34 15.30 1.18
C SER A 49 0.04 15.06 2.67
N PRO A 50 1.15 14.36 2.96
CA PRO A 50 2.06 13.65 2.05
C PRO A 50 1.55 12.25 1.64
N GLY A 51 0.53 11.72 2.32
CA GLY A 51 -0.06 10.39 2.12
C GLY A 51 -0.42 9.73 3.46
N TRP A 52 -1.09 8.58 3.44
CA TRP A 52 -1.40 7.81 4.66
C TRP A 52 -0.65 6.48 4.71
N GLU A 53 -0.83 5.61 3.71
CA GLU A 53 -0.08 4.35 3.63
C GLU A 53 1.27 4.50 2.92
N VAL A 54 1.30 5.32 1.87
CA VAL A 54 2.48 5.63 1.06
C VAL A 54 2.52 7.11 0.72
N ASP A 55 3.73 7.64 0.56
CA ASP A 55 3.96 8.98 0.07
C ASP A 55 3.85 9.05 -1.47
N SER A 56 3.91 10.25 -2.02
CA SER A 56 3.86 10.48 -3.47
C SER A 56 5.06 9.91 -4.24
N ALA A 57 6.15 9.55 -3.57
CA ALA A 57 7.29 8.86 -4.15
C ALA A 57 7.10 7.32 -4.16
N GLY A 58 6.00 6.83 -3.60
CA GLY A 58 5.69 5.40 -3.49
C GLY A 58 6.42 4.71 -2.34
N GLY A 59 7.01 5.48 -1.41
CA GLY A 59 7.66 4.99 -0.20
C GLY A 59 6.90 5.40 1.06
N THR A 60 7.58 5.37 2.21
CA THR A 60 7.04 5.87 3.49
C THR A 60 7.88 6.99 4.10
N ALA A 61 8.98 7.36 3.44
CA ALA A 61 9.96 8.30 3.98
C ALA A 61 9.45 9.75 4.02
N GLY A 62 8.53 10.09 3.10
CA GLY A 62 7.85 11.38 3.06
C GLY A 62 6.64 11.49 4.00
N LEU A 63 6.21 10.37 4.60
CA LEU A 63 5.13 10.36 5.58
C LEU A 63 5.61 10.94 6.93
N CYS A 64 4.66 11.33 7.78
CA CYS A 64 4.97 11.74 9.14
C CYS A 64 5.64 10.62 9.93
N GLN A 65 6.77 10.94 10.56
CA GLN A 65 7.55 10.03 11.39
C GLN A 65 7.53 10.53 12.86
N PRO A 66 6.90 9.81 13.80
CA PRO A 66 6.07 8.62 13.58
C PRO A 66 4.65 9.00 13.09
N VAL A 67 3.86 8.02 12.65
CA VAL A 67 2.53 8.24 12.06
C VAL A 67 1.55 8.90 13.04
N GLU A 68 1.69 8.65 14.33
CA GLU A 68 0.87 9.22 15.39
C GLU A 68 0.94 10.75 15.45
N ARG A 69 2.00 11.36 14.90
CA ARG A 69 2.12 12.82 14.83
C ARG A 69 1.15 13.44 13.82
N ASP A 70 0.73 12.66 12.83
CA ASP A 70 -0.20 13.08 11.76
C ASP A 70 -1.65 12.75 12.08
N LEU A 71 -1.86 11.78 12.97
CA LEU A 71 -3.15 11.17 13.23
C LEU A 71 -4.25 12.18 13.58
N TYR A 72 -3.96 13.15 14.44
CA TYR A 72 -4.95 14.16 14.80
C TYR A 72 -5.20 15.19 13.72
N ASP A 73 -4.19 15.52 12.91
CA ASP A 73 -4.39 16.46 11.81
C ASP A 73 -5.30 15.83 10.75
N CYS A 74 -5.10 14.53 10.47
CA CYS A 74 -5.95 13.73 9.61
C CYS A 74 -7.38 13.58 10.15
N TYR A 75 -7.51 13.32 11.46
CA TYR A 75 -8.77 13.12 12.18
C TYR A 75 -9.62 14.39 12.24
N ILE A 76 -9.02 15.51 12.69
CA ILE A 76 -9.71 16.79 12.92
C ILE A 76 -10.17 17.40 11.59
N THR A 77 -9.36 17.25 10.54
CA THR A 77 -9.66 17.82 9.21
C THR A 77 -10.42 16.88 8.29
N CYS A 78 -10.66 15.63 8.68
CA CYS A 78 -11.30 14.62 7.83
C CYS A 78 -10.54 14.44 6.49
N TYR A 79 -9.22 14.33 6.55
CA TYR A 79 -8.39 14.35 5.35
C TYR A 79 -8.43 13.02 4.57
N TRP A 80 -8.37 11.90 5.30
CA TRP A 80 -8.45 10.53 4.74
C TRP A 80 -9.56 9.72 5.41
N PRO A 81 -10.85 10.09 5.24
CA PRO A 81 -11.97 9.52 5.99
C PRO A 81 -12.22 8.02 5.75
N ALA A 82 -11.69 7.46 4.65
CA ALA A 82 -11.78 6.03 4.39
C ALA A 82 -10.79 5.20 5.22
N GLN A 83 -9.70 5.82 5.67
CA GLN A 83 -8.61 5.19 6.43
C GLN A 83 -8.62 5.60 7.90
N VAL A 84 -8.87 6.88 8.17
CA VAL A 84 -8.90 7.49 9.49
C VAL A 84 -10.33 7.94 9.76
N PRO A 85 -10.96 7.53 10.88
CA PRO A 85 -12.25 8.07 11.31
C PRO A 85 -12.24 9.60 11.30
N ASP A 86 -13.37 10.24 11.04
CA ASP A 86 -13.44 11.70 10.99
C ASP A 86 -14.09 12.31 12.24
N HIS A 87 -13.47 13.37 12.75
CA HIS A 87 -14.02 14.16 13.86
C HIS A 87 -15.25 14.96 13.44
N LEU A 88 -15.31 15.39 12.17
CA LEU A 88 -16.25 16.41 11.70
C LEU A 88 -17.70 15.92 11.62
N ASN A 89 -17.95 14.67 11.24
CA ASN A 89 -19.30 14.18 11.00
C ASN A 89 -19.62 12.86 11.71
N ASN A 90 -18.77 11.82 11.55
CA ASN A 90 -19.17 10.46 11.93
C ASN A 90 -18.65 10.02 13.30
N TYR A 91 -17.44 10.43 13.69
CA TYR A 91 -16.76 9.92 14.89
C TYR A 91 -16.15 11.04 15.76
N PRO A 92 -16.96 11.98 16.28
CA PRO A 92 -16.48 13.14 17.05
C PRO A 92 -15.76 12.78 18.35
N ASP A 93 -16.04 11.62 18.93
CA ASP A 93 -15.46 11.18 20.21
C ASP A 93 -14.42 10.05 20.05
N TRP A 94 -13.99 9.73 18.82
CA TRP A 94 -13.07 8.62 18.55
C TRP A 94 -11.77 8.68 19.36
N THR A 95 -11.29 9.89 19.62
CA THR A 95 -10.02 10.14 20.32
C THR A 95 -10.19 10.41 21.82
N ALA A 96 -11.40 10.30 22.38
CA ALA A 96 -11.71 10.70 23.76
C ALA A 96 -10.85 9.98 24.84
N LYS A 97 -10.35 8.77 24.54
CA LYS A 97 -9.49 7.98 25.45
C LYS A 97 -7.99 8.16 25.16
N CYS A 98 -7.62 9.00 24.21
CA CYS A 98 -6.25 9.21 23.75
C CYS A 98 -5.94 10.71 23.80
N ALA A 99 -5.21 11.16 24.83
CA ALA A 99 -4.86 12.57 24.99
C ALA A 99 -3.65 12.96 24.13
N ALA A 100 -2.70 12.03 23.95
CA ALA A 100 -1.58 12.20 23.06
C ALA A 100 -1.32 10.91 22.30
N ALA A 101 -1.56 10.91 20.99
CA ALA A 101 -1.36 9.74 20.12
C ALA A 101 0.04 9.12 20.28
N THR A 102 1.10 9.92 20.45
CA THR A 102 2.47 9.41 20.65
C THR A 102 2.68 8.57 21.91
N LYS A 103 1.75 8.62 22.88
CA LYS A 103 1.80 7.85 24.14
C LYS A 103 0.65 6.85 24.25
N ASP A 104 -0.56 7.30 23.89
CA ASP A 104 -1.81 6.61 24.18
C ASP A 104 -2.45 5.99 22.93
N TRP A 105 -1.71 5.83 21.81
CA TRP A 105 -2.26 5.31 20.54
C TRP A 105 -3.00 3.97 20.68
N ARG A 106 -2.66 3.15 21.68
CA ARG A 106 -3.34 1.87 21.95
C ARG A 106 -4.79 2.03 22.40
N ASN A 107 -5.18 3.20 22.85
CA ASN A 107 -6.55 3.51 23.26
C ASN A 107 -7.44 3.91 22.08
N ILE A 108 -6.87 4.00 20.87
CA ILE A 108 -7.58 4.31 19.63
C ILE A 108 -8.08 3.00 19.04
N ASP A 109 -9.40 2.93 18.79
CA ASP A 109 -10.07 1.70 18.39
C ASP A 109 -10.50 1.73 16.92
N LEU A 110 -10.81 0.56 16.36
CA LEU A 110 -11.41 0.45 15.03
C LEU A 110 -12.88 0.88 15.09
N VAL A 111 -13.39 1.43 13.99
CA VAL A 111 -14.79 1.89 13.89
C VAL A 111 -15.70 0.94 13.09
N PHE A 112 -15.12 -0.08 12.46
CA PHE A 112 -15.87 -1.07 11.67
C PHE A 112 -16.46 -2.15 12.61
N PRO A 113 -17.78 -2.41 12.56
CA PRO A 113 -18.46 -3.37 13.44
C PRO A 113 -18.20 -4.85 13.11
#